data_AF-A0A934QWM5-F1
#
_entry.id   AF-A0A934QWM5-F1
#
_cell.length_a   1.000
_cell.length_b   1.000
_cell.length_c   1.000
_cell.angle_alpha   90.00
_cell.angle_beta   90.00
_cell.angle_gamma   90.00
#
_symmetry.space_group_name_H-M   'P 1'
#
loop_
_entity.id
_entity.type
_entity.pdbx_description
1 polymer ?
#
loop_
_entity_poly.entity_id
_entity_poly.type
_entity_poly.pdbx_seq_one_letter_code
_entity_poly.pdbx_strand_id
1 'polypeptide(L)'
;MLDKAEVTERVRETARTICAEQPDMPEPKTLKDLDSFSFVQVVLELENSYQVKVLEDLENFSGDQFEDLAEFILARAAAAGSASSPAAPGA
;
A
#
# COMPACT_ATOMS: atom_id res chain seq x y z
N MET A 1 12.73 3.36 10.81
CA MET A 1 11.92 4.07 9.80
C MET A 1 11.60 3.06 8.72
N LEU A 2 10.43 3.13 8.09
CA LEU A 2 10.15 2.29 6.92
C LEU A 2 10.93 2.86 5.73
N ASP A 3 11.75 2.02 5.10
CA ASP A 3 12.54 2.40 3.94
C ASP A 3 11.73 2.25 2.65
N LYS A 4 11.73 3.28 1.78
CA LYS A 4 10.92 3.28 0.55
C LYS A 4 11.20 2.08 -0.34
N ALA A 5 12.48 1.76 -0.53
CA ALA A 5 12.89 0.62 -1.36
C ALA A 5 12.35 -0.71 -0.82
N GLU A 6 12.37 -0.91 0.51
CA GLU A 6 11.82 -2.13 1.12
C GLU A 6 10.30 -2.22 0.96
N VAL A 7 9.58 -1.10 1.12
CA VAL A 7 8.13 -1.06 0.91
C VAL A 7 7.79 -1.30 -0.57
N THR A 8 8.56 -0.74 -1.50
CA THR A 8 8.37 -0.97 -2.94
C THR A 8 8.57 -2.44 -3.31
N GLU A 9 9.64 -3.07 -2.82
CA GLU A 9 9.87 -4.50 -3.06
C GLU A 9 8.74 -5.34 -2.44
N ARG A 10 8.26 -4.99 -1.24
CA ARG A 10 7.13 -5.66 -0.61
C ARG A 10 5.86 -5.54 -1.45
N VAL A 11 5.52 -4.34 -1.93
CA VAL A 11 4.37 -4.11 -2.82
C VAL A 11 4.45 -5.01 -4.05
N ARG A 12 5.64 -5.11 -4.65
CA ARG A 12 5.88 -5.95 -5.83
C ARG A 12 5.73 -7.44 -5.53
N GLU A 13 6.28 -7.92 -4.42
CA GLU A 13 6.16 -9.31 -3.99
C GLU A 13 4.71 -9.70 -3.71
N THR A 14 3.96 -8.81 -3.04
CA THR A 14 2.54 -9.01 -2.76
C THR A 14 1.73 -9.06 -4.06
N ALA A 15 1.94 -8.12 -4.98
CA ALA A 15 1.32 -8.12 -6.30
C ALA A 15 1.61 -9.41 -7.08
N ARG A 16 2.88 -9.82 -7.11
CA ARG A 16 3.30 -11.08 -7.74
C ARG A 16 2.62 -12.30 -7.13
N THR A 17 2.53 -12.35 -5.80
CA THR A 17 1.93 -13.48 -5.08
C THR A 17 0.45 -13.61 -5.45
N ILE A 18 -0.29 -12.50 -5.40
CA ILE A 18 -1.73 -12.47 -5.71
C ILE A 18 -1.97 -12.82 -7.19
N CYS A 19 -1.18 -12.28 -8.11
CA CYS A 19 -1.29 -12.64 -9.53
C CYS A 19 -0.91 -14.09 -9.80
N ALA A 20 0.08 -14.66 -9.09
CA ALA A 20 0.49 -16.04 -9.26
C ALA A 20 -0.58 -17.06 -8.81
N GLU A 21 -1.53 -16.66 -7.97
CA GLU A 21 -2.71 -17.47 -7.65
C GLU A 21 -3.70 -17.57 -8.83
N GLN A 22 -3.54 -16.73 -9.86
CA GLN A 22 -4.38 -16.71 -11.05
C GLN A 22 -3.60 -17.30 -12.25
N PRO A 23 -3.98 -18.48 -12.79
CA PRO A 23 -3.19 -19.20 -13.79
C PRO A 23 -3.06 -18.49 -15.15
N ASP A 24 -3.96 -17.55 -15.47
CA ASP A 24 -3.98 -16.79 -16.72
C ASP A 24 -3.41 -15.37 -16.57
N MET A 25 -2.94 -14.98 -15.37
CA MET A 25 -2.43 -13.64 -15.12
C MET A 25 -0.89 -13.61 -15.19
N PRO A 26 -0.29 -12.77 -16.06
CA PRO A 26 1.15 -12.61 -16.11
C PRO A 26 1.69 -11.93 -14.84
N GLU A 27 2.99 -12.05 -14.61
CA GLU A 27 3.66 -11.33 -13.52
C GLU A 27 3.53 -9.81 -13.72
N PRO A 28 2.98 -9.07 -12.75
CA PRO A 28 2.71 -7.64 -12.89
C PRO A 28 4.02 -6.85 -12.82
N LYS A 29 4.21 -5.91 -13.75
CA LYS A 29 5.36 -5.00 -13.75
C LYS A 29 5.02 -3.64 -13.16
N THR A 30 3.75 -3.28 -13.21
CA THR A 30 3.18 -2.02 -12.75
C THR A 30 1.83 -2.27 -12.08
N LEU A 31 1.26 -1.25 -11.43
CA LEU A 31 -0.09 -1.35 -10.87
C LEU A 31 -1.16 -1.45 -11.95
N LYS A 32 -0.88 -0.94 -13.16
CA LYS A 32 -1.78 -1.05 -14.33
C LYS A 32 -1.93 -2.46 -14.87
N ASP A 33 -0.99 -3.35 -14.56
CA ASP A 33 -1.10 -4.77 -14.90
C ASP A 33 -2.08 -5.50 -13.96
N LEU A 34 -2.49 -4.87 -12.85
CA LEU A 34 -3.44 -5.46 -11.90
C LEU A 34 -4.87 -5.13 -12.30
N ASP A 35 -5.72 -6.17 -12.33
CA ASP A 35 -7.16 -5.97 -12.34
C ASP A 35 -7.63 -5.28 -11.05
N SER A 36 -8.77 -4.59 -11.12
CA SER A 36 -9.31 -3.83 -9.98
C SER A 36 -9.48 -4.67 -8.72
N PHE A 37 -9.81 -5.96 -8.86
CA PHE A 37 -9.89 -6.88 -7.73
C PHE A 37 -8.52 -7.22 -7.15
N SER A 38 -7.55 -7.59 -7.99
CA SER A 38 -6.18 -7.92 -7.57
C SER A 38 -5.49 -6.72 -6.91
N PHE A 39 -5.73 -5.51 -7.44
CA PHE A 39 -5.25 -4.26 -6.82
C PHE A 39 -5.81 -4.07 -5.41
N VAL A 40 -7.11 -4.26 -5.19
CA VAL A 40 -7.72 -4.17 -3.85
C VAL A 40 -7.14 -5.23 -2.90
N GLN A 41 -6.89 -6.45 -3.38
CA GLN A 41 -6.26 -7.48 -2.55
C GLN A 41 -4.82 -7.12 -2.15
N VAL A 42 -4.04 -6.54 -3.07
CA VAL A 42 -2.69 -6.03 -2.78
C VAL A 42 -2.75 -4.98 -1.68
N VAL A 43 -3.66 -4.01 -1.82
CA VAL A 43 -3.84 -2.94 -0.83
C VAL A 43 -4.23 -3.51 0.53
N LEU A 44 -5.18 -4.46 0.59
CA LEU A 44 -5.62 -5.10 1.83
C LEU A 44 -4.48 -5.85 2.56
N GLU A 45 -3.65 -6.57 1.80
CA GLU A 45 -2.51 -7.27 2.37
C GLU A 45 -1.50 -6.25 2.95
N LEU A 46 -1.15 -5.22 2.19
CA LEU A 46 -0.21 -4.19 2.63
C LEU A 46 -0.75 -3.40 3.84
N GLU A 47 -2.04 -3.07 3.86
CA GLU A 47 -2.73 -2.46 5.00
C GLU A 47 -2.60 -3.33 6.27
N ASN A 48 -2.81 -4.64 6.14
CA ASN A 48 -2.63 -5.57 7.25
C ASN A 48 -1.15 -5.71 7.68
N SER A 49 -0.23 -5.81 6.72
CA SER A 49 1.22 -5.92 6.97
C SER A 49 1.78 -4.70 7.70
N TYR A 50 1.33 -3.50 7.35
CA TYR A 50 1.83 -2.25 7.91
C TYR A 50 0.92 -1.64 8.99
N GLN A 51 -0.22 -2.26 9.29
CA GLN A 51 -1.22 -1.79 10.26
C GLN A 51 -1.67 -0.34 10.00
N VAL A 52 -1.90 0.00 8.73
CA VAL A 52 -2.30 1.34 8.26
C VAL A 52 -3.61 1.27 7.49
N LYS A 53 -4.42 2.32 7.56
CA LYS A 53 -5.63 2.41 6.76
C LYS A 53 -5.34 3.08 5.42
N VAL A 54 -5.36 2.31 4.35
CA VAL A 54 -4.97 2.72 2.99
C VAL A 54 -6.18 2.65 2.07
N LEU A 55 -7.06 1.67 2.29
CA LEU A 55 -8.21 1.41 1.43
C LEU A 55 -9.24 2.54 1.45
N GLU A 56 -9.46 3.17 2.61
CA GLU A 56 -10.38 4.31 2.78
C GLU A 56 -9.92 5.55 1.99
N ASP A 57 -8.63 5.71 1.78
CA ASP A 57 -8.04 6.88 1.11
C ASP A 57 -7.62 6.59 -0.34
N LEU A 58 -7.86 5.37 -0.82
CA LEU A 58 -7.50 4.91 -2.17
C LEU A 58 -8.15 5.77 -3.27
N GLU A 59 -9.28 6.40 -2.99
CA GLU A 59 -9.96 7.33 -3.91
C GLU A 59 -9.08 8.53 -4.31
N ASN A 60 -8.12 8.90 -3.45
CA ASN A 60 -7.17 10.00 -3.68
C ASN A 60 -5.84 9.51 -4.28
N PHE A 61 -5.70 8.21 -4.53
CA PHE A 61 -4.50 7.64 -5.15
C PHE A 61 -4.57 7.76 -6.67
N SER A 62 -3.47 8.15 -7.31
CA SER A 62 -3.39 8.29 -8.78
C SER A 62 -2.04 7.83 -9.35
N GLY A 63 -1.38 6.89 -8.68
CA GLY A 63 -0.13 6.31 -9.14
C GLY A 63 -0.32 5.08 -10.01
N ASP A 64 0.68 4.79 -10.85
CA ASP A 64 0.67 3.64 -11.76
C ASP A 64 1.83 2.66 -11.46
N GLN A 65 2.82 3.10 -10.69
CA GLN A 65 4.00 2.32 -10.33
C GLN A 65 3.89 1.77 -8.92
N PHE A 66 4.57 0.65 -8.66
CA PHE A 66 4.69 0.10 -7.30
C PHE A 66 5.34 1.10 -6.33
N GLU A 67 6.24 1.94 -6.83
CA GLU A 67 6.84 3.03 -6.05
C GLU A 67 5.80 4.05 -5.59
N ASP A 68 4.83 4.41 -6.44
CA ASP A 68 3.78 5.37 -6.07
C ASP A 68 2.93 4.83 -4.91
N LEU A 69 2.56 3.54 -4.97
CA LEU A 69 1.80 2.89 -3.90
C LEU A 69 2.63 2.76 -2.62
N ALA A 70 3.94 2.49 -2.74
CA ALA A 70 4.84 2.48 -1.59
C ALA A 70 4.93 3.84 -0.91
N GLU A 71 5.04 4.94 -1.67
CA GLU A 71 5.03 6.30 -1.14
C GLU A 71 3.72 6.63 -0.45
N PHE A 72 2.60 6.18 -1.02
CA PHE A 72 1.29 6.34 -0.41
C PHE A 72 1.20 5.64 0.95
N ILE A 73 1.67 4.38 1.04
CA ILE A 73 1.70 3.60 2.29
C ILE A 73 2.60 4.25 3.33
N LEU A 74 3.79 4.72 2.95
CA LEU A 74 4.73 5.40 3.85
C LEU A 74 4.13 6.69 4.41
N ALA A 75 3.45 7.48 3.58
CA ALA A 75 2.77 8.70 4.02
C ALA A 75 1.69 8.38 5.07
N ARG A 76 0.93 7.30 4.87
CA ARG A 76 -0.09 6.84 5.84
C ARG A 76 0.51 6.29 7.12
N ALA A 77 1.59 5.52 7.02
CA ALA A 77 2.32 5.00 8.18
C ALA A 77 2.92 6.13 9.02
N ALA A 78 3.50 7.15 8.38
CA ALA A 78 4.02 8.33 9.06
C ALA A 78 2.91 9.14 9.74
N ALA A 79 1.76 9.30 9.09
CA ALA A 79 0.59 9.98 9.66
C ALA A 79 0.00 9.20 10.86
N ALA A 80 -0.12 7.88 10.75
CA ALA A 80 -0.60 7.00 11.83
C ALA A 80 0.35 7.01 13.04
N GLY A 81 1.67 7.00 12.81
CA GLY A 81 2.67 7.14 13.87
C GLY A 81 2.68 8.53 14.52
N SER A 82 2.22 9.57 13.81
CA SER A 82 2.12 10.94 14.33
C SER A 82 0.79 11.23 15.03
N ALA A 83 -0.23 10.37 14.86
CA ALA A 83 -1.55 10.55 15.45
C ALA A 83 -1.63 10.17 16.95
N SER A 84 -0.54 9.70 17.56
CA SER A 84 -0.46 9.50 19.01
C SER A 84 -0.02 10.78 19.73
N SER A 85 -0.83 11.84 19.67
CA SER A 85 -0.81 12.91 20.68
C SER A 85 -2.15 13.66 20.69
N PRO A 86 -3.10 13.31 21.57
CA PRO A 86 -4.06 14.29 22.05
C PRO A 86 -3.31 15.23 22.98
N ALA A 87 -2.67 16.25 22.42
CA ALA A 87 -2.31 17.43 23.20
C ALA A 87 -3.64 18.11 23.58
N ALA A 88 -4.10 17.88 24.81
CA ALA A 88 -5.10 18.73 25.43
C ALA A 88 -4.38 19.88 26.14
N PRO A 89 -4.54 21.15 25.71
CA PRO A 89 -4.05 22.31 26.43
C PRO A 89 -5.12 22.83 27.42
N GLY A 90 -4.72 23.00 28.70
CA GLY A 90 -5.40 23.85 29.71
C GLY A 90 -6.78 23.35 30.17
N ALA A 91 -7.23 23.59 31.41
CA ALA A 91 -6.78 24.45 32.50
C ALA A 91 -7.33 23.87 33.83
#